data_AF-A0A512P809-F1
#
_entry.id   AF-A0A512P809-F1
#
_cell.length_a   1.000
_cell.length_b   1.000
_cell.length_c   1.000
_cell.angle_alpha   90.00
_cell.angle_beta   90.00
_cell.angle_gamma   90.00
#
_symmetry.space_group_name_H-M   'P 1'
#
loop_
_entity.id
_entity.type
_entity.pdbx_description
1 polymer ?
#
loop_
_entity_poly.entity_id
_entity_poly.type
_entity_poly.pdbx_seq_one_letter_code
_entity_poly.pdbx_strand_id
1 'polypeptide(L)'
;MVVGVLVSLLATLGFVAGPGATAATAADPTLTFTGHGWGHGRGMGQWGAYGYAVDYGWGYAQILAHYYGGTSLQANAGNPEMSVELLGLSGKDTIVTAPALTVGTVRTNSAAVLVRRTSSGMFTAWTGPGCGGPWTAWGTFGSGSAIASAADPGNVDNLVRVCESSGTQAYRGVLQFVDVGGTQYTINRLPTEDYLRGVVPRESSASWGTAGGGRGMEALKAQAVAARSYALAGGSRSSGALTCDTTACQVYEGAAIYAGSGARTDVSATTTDQAIAATAGQVMRDARGAVARTEFSSSTGGWTAGGTFPAVEDLGDATSANGHHTWTTTLTQSRVAQLLGVPDILSIAVVSRNGVGQDGGRVTSLLVSTSSGLRTFTGSQVRTALALQSDWFTVSGVTVTAATAVVKALYRDILGRDPDPTGLATWTQEIARTSNASTTAAALVGSTERLQTIVAEQYRAALNREPEAEGSAFWVRLFQSGWNVPDLQAGIYGSDEAVLNLGGGDEMRWVAAMYQAVLGRAATESECRWWLDYAHKNGRQAAVRGITRSEEAALVRLNGYYQTMLGRGPDPSGVGTFVPVLMNGRGDLILPALIGQSSEYWDRAQARFP
;
A
#
# COMPACT_ATOMS: atom_id res chain seq x y z
N MET A 1 -59.47 11.15 8.18
CA MET A 1 -58.62 9.94 8.10
C MET A 1 -57.57 10.25 7.03
N VAL A 2 -56.28 10.42 7.28
CA VAL A 2 -55.36 9.85 8.28
C VAL A 2 -54.50 10.98 8.88
N VAL A 3 -54.25 10.89 10.18
CA VAL A 3 -53.40 11.80 10.98
C VAL A 3 -51.94 11.36 10.85
N GLY A 4 -51.03 12.30 10.57
CA GLY A 4 -49.57 12.08 10.58
C GLY A 4 -48.90 13.22 11.33
N VAL A 5 -48.52 12.94 12.58
CA VAL A 5 -47.88 13.85 13.53
C VAL A 5 -46.43 14.10 13.11
N LEU A 6 -46.03 15.38 12.97
CA LEU A 6 -44.63 15.79 12.92
C LEU A 6 -44.33 16.61 14.18
N VAL A 7 -43.58 15.95 15.08
CA VAL A 7 -43.11 16.50 16.35
C VAL A 7 -42.06 17.57 16.08
N SER A 8 -42.34 18.79 16.52
CA SER A 8 -41.40 19.89 16.61
C SER A 8 -40.46 19.67 17.81
N LEU A 9 -39.16 19.49 17.54
CA LEU A 9 -38.12 19.53 18.56
C LEU A 9 -37.39 20.88 18.44
N LEU A 10 -37.78 21.85 19.28
CA LEU A 10 -36.96 23.04 19.53
C LEU A 10 -35.72 22.60 20.33
N ALA A 11 -34.53 22.71 19.72
CA ALA A 11 -33.28 22.69 20.45
C ALA A 11 -32.81 24.14 20.66
N THR A 12 -32.97 24.64 21.88
CA THR A 12 -32.34 25.88 22.34
C THR A 12 -30.83 25.68 22.42
N LEU A 13 -30.06 26.29 21.52
CA LEU A 13 -28.60 26.37 21.62
C LEU A 13 -28.23 27.51 22.57
N GLY A 14 -28.05 27.17 23.84
CA GLY A 14 -27.37 28.04 24.80
C GLY A 14 -25.87 28.07 24.52
N PHE A 15 -25.29 29.26 24.45
CA PHE A 15 -23.83 29.42 24.48
C PHE A 15 -23.31 29.01 25.87
N VAL A 16 -22.71 27.83 25.96
CA VAL A 16 -21.85 27.46 27.08
C VAL A 16 -20.42 27.82 26.66
N ALA A 17 -19.80 28.74 27.40
CA ALA A 17 -18.35 28.91 27.35
C ALA A 17 -17.71 27.58 27.80
N GLY A 18 -17.15 26.82 26.86
CA GLY A 18 -16.51 25.55 27.16
C GLY A 18 -15.31 25.73 28.10
N PRO A 19 -15.07 24.81 29.05
CA PRO A 19 -13.85 24.81 29.84
C PRO A 19 -12.66 24.63 28.88
N GLY A 20 -11.53 25.27 29.21
CA GLY A 20 -10.33 25.28 28.37
C GLY A 20 -10.04 23.90 27.79
N ALA A 21 -10.10 23.81 26.46
CA ALA A 21 -9.78 22.60 25.73
C ALA A 21 -8.34 22.20 26.09
N THR A 22 -8.22 21.16 26.91
CA THR A 22 -6.99 20.40 27.02
C THR A 22 -6.63 19.94 25.61
N ALA A 23 -5.41 20.26 25.16
CA ALA A 23 -4.93 19.89 23.84
C ALA A 23 -5.16 18.38 23.62
N ALA A 24 -6.11 18.05 22.75
CA ALA A 24 -6.28 16.68 22.30
C ALA A 24 -4.94 16.25 21.70
N THR A 25 -4.35 15.17 22.22
CA THR A 25 -3.16 14.56 21.64
C THR A 25 -3.44 14.29 20.16
N ALA A 26 -2.67 14.93 19.28
CA ALA A 26 -2.86 14.90 17.84
C ALA A 26 -2.94 13.45 17.33
N ALA A 27 -3.97 13.14 16.53
CA ALA A 27 -4.09 11.85 15.88
C ALA A 27 -3.00 11.69 14.81
N ASP A 28 -2.31 10.55 14.82
CA ASP A 28 -1.23 10.22 13.89
C ASP A 28 -1.79 10.03 12.46
N PRO A 29 -1.35 10.84 11.46
CA PRO A 29 -1.82 10.70 10.07
C PRO A 29 -1.52 9.32 9.50
N THR A 30 -2.15 8.95 8.38
CA THR A 30 -1.93 7.65 7.75
C THR A 30 -1.30 7.75 6.37
N LEU A 31 -0.46 6.78 6.05
CA LEU A 31 0.11 6.54 4.73
C LEU A 31 -0.49 5.23 4.19
N THR A 32 -0.98 5.28 2.96
CA THR A 32 -1.52 4.11 2.26
C THR A 32 -0.54 3.66 1.18
N PHE A 33 -0.17 2.40 1.25
CA PHE A 33 0.66 1.71 0.27
C PHE A 33 -0.23 0.83 -0.58
N THR A 34 -0.26 1.06 -1.88
CA THR A 34 -0.95 0.21 -2.86
C THR A 34 0.11 -0.42 -3.74
N GLY A 35 0.11 -1.74 -3.86
CA GLY A 35 1.16 -2.44 -4.56
C GLY A 35 0.71 -3.69 -5.30
N HIS A 36 1.68 -4.30 -5.98
CA HIS A 36 1.50 -5.45 -6.85
C HIS A 36 2.44 -6.58 -6.45
N GLY A 37 1.97 -7.82 -6.56
CA GLY A 37 2.78 -9.01 -6.34
C GLY A 37 3.13 -9.29 -4.87
N TRP A 38 3.73 -10.45 -4.64
CA TRP A 38 4.23 -10.89 -3.33
C TRP A 38 5.58 -11.58 -3.48
N GLY A 39 6.60 -10.97 -2.88
CA GLY A 39 7.98 -11.43 -2.97
C GLY A 39 8.86 -10.47 -3.77
N HIS A 40 10.07 -10.95 -4.09
CA HIS A 40 11.07 -10.17 -4.81
C HIS A 40 10.83 -10.10 -6.33
N GLY A 41 9.89 -10.89 -6.88
CA GLY A 41 9.50 -10.85 -8.29
C GLY A 41 10.57 -11.31 -9.29
N ARG A 42 11.65 -11.94 -8.84
CA ARG A 42 12.74 -12.40 -9.72
C ARG A 42 12.48 -13.84 -10.15
N GLY A 43 12.73 -14.12 -11.42
CA GLY A 43 12.48 -15.42 -12.02
C GLY A 43 10.99 -15.77 -12.04
N MET A 44 10.66 -17.03 -11.79
CA MET A 44 9.29 -17.54 -11.95
C MET A 44 8.34 -17.02 -10.87
N GLY A 45 7.18 -16.52 -11.30
CA GLY A 45 6.03 -16.29 -10.43
C GLY A 45 5.29 -17.61 -10.19
N GLN A 46 5.04 -17.98 -8.93
CA GLN A 46 4.35 -19.24 -8.62
C GLN A 46 2.88 -19.19 -9.05
N TRP A 47 2.19 -18.09 -8.72
CA TRP A 47 0.85 -17.83 -9.21
C TRP A 47 0.81 -17.63 -10.72
N GLY A 48 1.86 -17.02 -11.29
CA GLY A 48 1.99 -16.90 -12.74
C GLY A 48 2.12 -18.25 -13.45
N ALA A 49 2.97 -19.15 -12.96
CA ALA A 49 3.06 -20.52 -13.45
C ALA A 49 1.73 -21.28 -13.32
N TYR A 50 1.02 -21.12 -12.20
CA TYR A 50 -0.33 -21.66 -12.03
C TYR A 50 -1.30 -21.12 -13.07
N GLY A 51 -1.38 -19.79 -13.25
CA GLY A 51 -2.28 -19.16 -14.21
C GLY A 51 -1.95 -19.57 -15.64
N TYR A 52 -0.67 -19.60 -16.03
CA TYR A 52 -0.27 -20.09 -17.34
C TYR A 52 -0.69 -21.55 -17.57
N ALA A 53 -0.54 -22.42 -16.58
CA ALA A 53 -0.98 -23.82 -16.69
C ALA A 53 -2.51 -23.94 -16.77
N VAL A 54 -3.24 -23.30 -15.85
CA VAL A 54 -4.67 -23.49 -15.64
C VAL A 54 -5.53 -22.64 -16.59
N ASP A 55 -5.16 -21.38 -16.82
CA ASP A 55 -5.97 -20.46 -17.62
C ASP A 55 -5.54 -20.47 -19.09
N TYR A 56 -4.24 -20.58 -19.35
CA TYR A 56 -3.66 -20.52 -20.70
C TYR A 56 -3.28 -21.90 -21.28
N GLY A 57 -3.29 -22.97 -20.47
CA GLY A 57 -2.99 -24.33 -20.93
C GLY A 57 -1.51 -24.59 -21.26
N TRP A 58 -0.59 -23.79 -20.74
CA TRP A 58 0.84 -23.94 -21.00
C TRP A 58 1.42 -25.19 -20.31
N GLY A 59 2.34 -25.86 -21.00
CA GLY A 59 3.15 -26.92 -20.42
C GLY A 59 4.33 -26.37 -19.60
N TYR A 60 4.85 -27.15 -18.66
CA TYR A 60 5.91 -26.72 -17.73
C TYR A 60 7.17 -26.21 -18.44
N ALA A 61 7.57 -26.83 -19.56
CA ALA A 61 8.74 -26.41 -20.33
C ALA A 61 8.56 -25.01 -20.94
N GLN A 62 7.35 -24.67 -21.39
CA GLN A 62 7.01 -23.35 -21.90
C GLN A 62 7.03 -22.30 -20.77
N ILE A 63 6.48 -22.64 -19.61
CA ILE A 63 6.51 -21.80 -18.40
C ILE A 63 7.97 -21.50 -18.01
N LEU A 64 8.82 -22.52 -17.92
CA LEU A 64 10.23 -22.35 -17.58
C LEU A 64 10.98 -21.48 -18.60
N ALA A 65 10.75 -21.71 -19.90
CA ALA A 65 11.39 -20.93 -20.96
C ALA A 65 10.99 -19.44 -20.93
N HIS A 66 9.74 -19.15 -20.55
CA HIS A 66 9.22 -17.79 -20.39
C HIS A 66 9.96 -17.02 -19.29
N TYR A 67 10.08 -17.61 -18.10
CA TYR A 67 10.70 -16.93 -16.95
C TYR A 67 12.22 -16.95 -16.93
N TYR A 68 12.84 -17.99 -17.49
CA TYR A 68 14.28 -18.22 -17.42
C TYR A 68 14.95 -18.04 -18.79
N GLY A 69 14.63 -16.92 -19.47
CA GLY A 69 15.22 -16.57 -20.76
C GLY A 69 16.75 -16.60 -20.75
N GLY A 70 17.36 -17.09 -21.84
CA GLY A 70 18.80 -17.30 -21.94
C GLY A 70 19.31 -18.61 -21.29
N THR A 71 18.41 -19.46 -20.82
CA THR A 71 18.72 -20.82 -20.34
C THR A 71 18.04 -21.91 -21.16
N SER A 72 18.44 -23.16 -20.96
CA SER A 72 17.83 -24.33 -21.60
C SER A 72 17.49 -25.41 -20.57
N LEU A 73 16.34 -26.08 -20.77
CA LEU A 73 15.93 -27.23 -19.98
C LEU A 73 16.75 -28.47 -20.38
N GLN A 74 17.36 -29.14 -19.42
CA GLN A 74 18.24 -30.30 -19.64
C GLN A 74 17.99 -31.39 -18.60
N ALA A 75 17.93 -32.66 -19.00
CA ALA A 75 17.65 -33.82 -18.14
C ALA A 75 18.93 -34.59 -17.74
N ASN A 76 19.99 -33.87 -17.37
CA ASN A 76 21.33 -34.44 -17.15
C ASN A 76 21.93 -34.12 -15.76
N ALA A 77 21.12 -33.69 -14.80
CA ALA A 77 21.61 -33.39 -13.46
C ALA A 77 21.82 -34.65 -12.60
N GLY A 78 21.17 -35.76 -12.94
CA GLY A 78 21.15 -36.96 -12.09
C GLY A 78 20.41 -36.71 -10.78
N ASN A 79 20.83 -37.39 -9.71
CA ASN A 79 20.30 -37.22 -8.36
C ASN A 79 21.45 -37.08 -7.34
N PRO A 80 22.25 -36.00 -7.43
CA PRO A 80 23.39 -35.81 -6.54
C PRO A 80 22.94 -35.57 -5.09
N GLU A 81 23.87 -35.74 -4.16
CA GLU A 81 23.63 -35.44 -2.75
C GLU A 81 23.50 -33.92 -2.53
N MET A 82 22.46 -33.53 -1.79
CA MET A 82 22.29 -32.22 -1.20
C MET A 82 22.74 -32.23 0.25
N SER A 83 23.30 -31.09 0.70
CA SER A 83 23.61 -30.85 2.11
C SER A 83 22.92 -29.57 2.58
N VAL A 84 22.05 -29.71 3.57
CA VAL A 84 21.21 -28.64 4.13
C VAL A 84 21.63 -28.34 5.55
N GLU A 85 22.14 -27.14 5.81
CA GLU A 85 22.37 -26.66 7.18
C GLU A 85 21.03 -26.42 7.88
N LEU A 86 20.83 -27.07 9.03
CA LEU A 86 19.67 -26.86 9.89
C LEU A 86 19.95 -25.67 10.82
N LEU A 87 19.57 -24.46 10.39
CA LEU A 87 20.04 -23.21 10.98
C LEU A 87 19.72 -23.09 12.46
N GLY A 88 18.53 -23.55 12.86
CA GLY A 88 18.07 -23.51 14.25
C GLY A 88 18.94 -24.28 15.25
N LEU A 89 19.79 -25.19 14.75
CA LEU A 89 20.67 -26.06 15.54
C LEU A 89 22.13 -25.58 15.56
N SER A 90 22.46 -24.51 14.85
CA SER A 90 23.83 -23.99 14.78
C SER A 90 24.34 -23.59 16.16
N GLY A 91 25.50 -24.14 16.54
CA GLY A 91 26.14 -23.92 17.84
C GLY A 91 25.46 -24.63 19.02
N LYS A 92 24.50 -25.52 18.78
CA LYS A 92 23.72 -26.20 19.83
C LYS A 92 23.98 -27.71 19.83
N ASP A 93 23.73 -28.33 20.98
CA ASP A 93 23.58 -29.78 21.07
C ASP A 93 22.45 -30.22 20.15
N THR A 94 22.62 -31.37 19.51
CA THR A 94 21.59 -31.97 18.65
C THR A 94 21.19 -33.31 19.22
N ILE A 95 19.88 -33.49 19.42
CA ILE A 95 19.32 -34.74 19.88
C ILE A 95 18.55 -35.37 18.72
N VAL A 96 18.89 -36.60 18.38
CA VAL A 96 18.31 -37.35 17.27
C VAL A 96 17.65 -38.62 17.80
N THR A 97 16.45 -38.92 17.32
CA THR A 97 15.72 -40.16 17.59
C THR A 97 15.47 -40.94 16.30
N ALA A 98 15.46 -42.27 16.38
CA ALA A 98 15.01 -43.16 15.31
C ALA A 98 14.83 -44.58 15.90
N PRO A 99 14.04 -45.47 15.26
CA PRO A 99 13.86 -46.84 15.76
C PRO A 99 15.16 -47.69 15.71
N ALA A 100 16.11 -47.37 14.82
CA ALA A 100 17.35 -48.13 14.66
C ALA A 100 18.55 -47.19 14.42
N LEU A 101 18.90 -46.38 15.43
CA LEU A 101 19.96 -45.37 15.32
C LEU A 101 21.37 -45.97 15.14
N THR A 102 22.14 -45.27 14.31
CA THR A 102 23.57 -45.48 14.10
C THR A 102 24.31 -44.15 14.20
N VAL A 103 25.57 -44.17 14.63
CA VAL A 103 26.51 -43.05 14.47
C VAL A 103 27.72 -43.57 13.72
N GLY A 104 28.01 -42.98 12.56
CA GLY A 104 28.89 -43.60 11.58
C GLY A 104 28.32 -44.96 11.16
N THR A 105 29.08 -46.04 11.39
CA THR A 105 28.65 -47.42 11.09
C THR A 105 28.21 -48.19 12.33
N VAL A 106 28.22 -47.58 13.52
CA VAL A 106 28.02 -48.27 14.79
C VAL A 106 26.57 -48.13 15.25
N ARG A 107 25.89 -49.25 15.55
CA ARG A 107 24.54 -49.23 16.16
C ARG A 107 24.60 -48.76 17.60
N THR A 108 23.67 -47.89 17.96
CA THR A 108 23.58 -47.32 19.33
C THR A 108 22.77 -48.20 20.27
N ASN A 109 21.92 -49.08 19.72
CA ASN A 109 20.91 -49.87 20.46
C ASN A 109 20.08 -49.04 21.44
N SER A 110 19.86 -47.76 21.10
CA SER A 110 19.16 -46.78 21.91
C SER A 110 18.21 -45.97 21.04
N ALA A 111 17.10 -45.49 21.63
CA ALA A 111 16.07 -44.74 20.90
C ALA A 111 16.47 -43.30 20.59
N ALA A 112 17.42 -42.73 21.34
CA ALA A 112 17.92 -41.38 21.15
C ALA A 112 19.45 -41.29 21.28
N VAL A 113 20.02 -40.32 20.57
CA VAL A 113 21.42 -39.89 20.69
C VAL A 113 21.49 -38.38 20.84
N LEU A 114 22.21 -37.89 21.83
CA LEU A 114 22.62 -36.48 21.96
C LEU A 114 24.05 -36.33 21.45
N VAL A 115 24.32 -35.35 20.59
CA VAL A 115 25.65 -35.01 20.06
C VAL A 115 26.05 -33.60 20.48
N ARG A 116 27.23 -33.49 21.11
CA ARG A 116 27.85 -32.21 21.52
C ARG A 116 29.31 -32.17 21.11
N ARG A 117 29.73 -31.04 20.56
CA ARG A 117 31.13 -30.70 20.33
C ARG A 117 31.86 -30.55 21.66
N THR A 118 32.95 -31.29 21.84
CA THR A 118 33.75 -31.27 23.08
C THR A 118 35.14 -30.70 22.88
N SER A 119 35.73 -30.85 21.70
CA SER A 119 37.00 -30.22 21.32
C SER A 119 37.09 -30.03 19.81
N SER A 120 38.21 -29.47 19.32
CA SER A 120 38.42 -29.21 17.90
C SER A 120 38.24 -30.46 17.05
N GLY A 121 37.25 -30.46 16.17
CA GLY A 121 36.94 -31.56 15.28
C GLY A 121 36.35 -32.81 15.95
N MET A 122 35.99 -32.76 17.24
CA MET A 122 35.53 -33.91 18.00
C MET A 122 34.19 -33.68 18.68
N PHE A 123 33.34 -34.70 18.60
CA PHE A 123 32.00 -34.75 19.17
C PHE A 123 31.90 -35.90 20.15
N THR A 124 31.27 -35.67 21.29
CA THR A 124 30.85 -36.75 22.18
C THR A 124 29.38 -37.05 21.91
N ALA A 125 29.04 -38.33 21.89
CA ALA A 125 27.69 -38.83 21.77
C ALA A 125 27.25 -39.50 23.08
N TRP A 126 26.03 -39.22 23.49
CA TRP A 126 25.35 -39.87 24.60
C TRP A 126 24.10 -40.57 24.08
N THR A 127 23.76 -41.72 24.65
CA THR A 127 22.55 -42.45 24.31
C THR A 127 21.50 -42.33 25.40
N GLY A 128 20.23 -42.44 25.02
CA GLY A 128 19.10 -42.35 25.95
C GLY A 128 17.80 -42.93 25.37
N PRO A 129 16.73 -43.01 26.19
CA PRO A 129 15.46 -43.59 25.78
C PRO A 129 14.58 -42.64 24.94
N GLY A 130 14.92 -41.36 24.84
CA GLY A 130 14.12 -40.35 24.11
C GLY A 130 14.70 -38.95 24.24
N CYS A 131 13.98 -37.94 23.73
CA CYS A 131 14.43 -36.54 23.70
C CYS A 131 14.77 -35.94 25.09
N GLY A 132 14.15 -36.45 26.16
CA GLY A 132 14.38 -35.97 27.53
C GLY A 132 15.54 -36.64 28.28
N GLY A 133 16.20 -37.64 27.69
CA GLY A 133 17.15 -38.50 28.41
C GLY A 133 16.44 -39.47 29.39
N PRO A 134 17.09 -39.91 30.48
CA PRO A 134 18.45 -39.56 30.90
C PRO A 134 19.52 -40.02 29.89
N TRP A 135 20.70 -39.40 29.98
CA TRP A 135 21.79 -39.58 29.01
C TRP A 135 22.94 -40.39 29.60
N THR A 136 23.41 -41.40 28.87
CA THR A 136 24.60 -42.18 29.20
C THR A 136 25.70 -41.93 28.17
N ALA A 137 26.91 -41.62 28.62
CA ALA A 137 28.04 -41.38 27.73
C ALA A 137 28.32 -42.66 26.92
N TRP A 138 28.40 -42.53 25.60
CA TRP A 138 28.50 -43.67 24.71
C TRP A 138 29.83 -43.70 23.93
N GLY A 139 30.23 -42.60 23.32
CA GLY A 139 31.50 -42.55 22.58
C GLY A 139 31.86 -41.19 22.02
N THR A 140 33.03 -41.10 21.39
CA THR A 140 33.52 -39.90 20.70
C THR A 140 33.68 -40.16 19.21
N PHE A 141 33.36 -39.14 18.41
CA PHE A 141 33.28 -39.20 16.95
C PHE A 141 33.95 -37.98 16.34
N GLY A 142 34.60 -38.17 15.19
CA GLY A 142 35.19 -37.07 14.43
C GLY A 142 34.14 -36.25 13.68
N SER A 143 34.44 -34.98 13.44
CA SER A 143 33.71 -34.10 12.52
C SER A 143 33.46 -34.78 11.18
N GLY A 144 32.25 -34.67 10.66
CA GLY A 144 31.80 -35.37 9.46
C GLY A 144 31.13 -36.72 9.73
N SER A 145 31.09 -37.19 10.97
CA SER A 145 30.32 -38.37 11.36
C SER A 145 28.81 -38.11 11.20
N ALA A 146 28.06 -39.13 10.76
CA ALA A 146 26.62 -39.01 10.49
C ALA A 146 25.78 -39.91 11.40
N ILE A 147 24.62 -39.40 11.82
CA ILE A 147 23.55 -40.20 12.41
C ILE A 147 22.59 -40.62 11.31
N ALA A 148 22.30 -41.91 11.27
CA ALA A 148 21.34 -42.50 10.34
C ALA A 148 20.42 -43.50 11.06
N SER A 149 19.33 -43.85 10.39
CA SER A 149 18.47 -44.97 10.78
C SER A 149 18.79 -46.17 9.89
N ALA A 150 19.00 -47.34 10.50
CA ALA A 150 19.19 -48.61 9.80
C ALA A 150 17.87 -49.33 9.47
N ALA A 151 16.72 -48.70 9.74
CA ALA A 151 15.40 -49.20 9.37
C ALA A 151 15.03 -48.79 7.93
N ASP A 152 13.96 -49.36 7.39
CA ASP A 152 13.50 -49.09 6.01
C ASP A 152 13.18 -47.59 5.82
N PRO A 153 13.93 -46.85 4.98
CA PRO A 153 13.72 -45.42 4.76
C PRO A 153 12.45 -45.09 3.98
N GLY A 154 11.77 -46.08 3.39
CA GLY A 154 10.48 -45.89 2.72
C GLY A 154 9.32 -45.55 3.68
N ASN A 155 9.45 -45.90 4.96
CA ASN A 155 8.51 -45.52 6.00
C ASN A 155 8.99 -44.26 6.73
N VAL A 156 8.19 -43.19 6.69
CA VAL A 156 8.51 -41.91 7.35
C VAL A 156 8.76 -42.09 8.85
N ASP A 157 8.08 -43.04 9.50
CA ASP A 157 8.28 -43.28 10.92
C ASP A 157 9.65 -43.87 11.26
N ASN A 158 10.35 -44.43 10.28
CA ASN A 158 11.69 -44.99 10.43
C ASN A 158 12.81 -43.98 10.25
N LEU A 159 12.51 -42.76 9.80
CA LEU A 159 13.50 -41.72 9.53
C LEU A 159 14.14 -41.18 10.81
N VAL A 160 15.32 -40.57 10.65
CA VAL A 160 15.96 -39.83 11.73
C VAL A 160 15.13 -38.59 12.06
N ARG A 161 14.94 -38.31 13.35
CA ARG A 161 14.14 -37.17 13.83
C ARG A 161 14.94 -36.31 14.78
N VAL A 162 15.00 -35.02 14.53
CA VAL A 162 15.58 -34.06 15.48
C VAL A 162 14.53 -33.73 16.54
N CYS A 163 14.95 -33.72 17.81
CA CYS A 163 14.13 -33.23 18.90
C CYS A 163 14.14 -31.70 18.96
N GLU A 164 12.96 -31.12 19.07
CA GLU A 164 12.74 -29.69 19.25
C GLU A 164 11.87 -29.43 20.49
N SER A 165 11.76 -28.17 20.91
CA SER A 165 10.97 -27.80 22.10
C SER A 165 9.48 -28.14 21.97
N SER A 166 8.95 -28.20 20.74
CA SER A 166 7.54 -28.43 20.42
C SER A 166 7.22 -29.85 19.95
N GLY A 167 8.23 -30.74 19.84
CA GLY A 167 8.05 -32.08 19.29
C GLY A 167 9.31 -32.64 18.61
N THR A 168 9.12 -33.37 17.51
CA THR A 168 10.25 -33.87 16.69
C THR A 168 9.98 -33.65 15.21
N GLN A 169 11.03 -33.46 14.42
CA GLN A 169 10.95 -33.31 12.97
C GLN A 169 11.78 -34.38 12.28
N ALA A 170 11.16 -35.14 11.38
CA ALA A 170 11.77 -36.23 10.64
C ALA A 170 12.47 -35.72 9.37
N TYR A 171 13.62 -36.29 9.05
CA TYR A 171 14.44 -35.93 7.90
C TYR A 171 14.79 -37.18 7.07
N ARG A 172 14.72 -37.05 5.75
CA ARG A 172 15.22 -38.10 4.83
C ARG A 172 16.75 -38.09 4.81
N GLY A 173 17.36 -39.22 4.49
CA GLY A 173 18.81 -39.37 4.48
C GLY A 173 19.41 -39.44 5.88
N VAL A 174 20.49 -38.67 6.11
CA VAL A 174 21.28 -38.71 7.34
C VAL A 174 21.51 -37.31 7.92
N LEU A 175 21.86 -37.23 9.20
CA LEU A 175 22.27 -35.99 9.87
C LEU A 175 23.76 -36.04 10.16
N GLN A 176 24.55 -35.19 9.51
CA GLN A 176 25.99 -35.05 9.73
C GLN A 176 26.27 -33.89 10.68
N PHE A 177 27.23 -34.06 11.59
CA PHE A 177 27.71 -33.00 12.49
C PHE A 177 29.10 -32.58 12.07
N VAL A 178 29.32 -31.28 11.91
CA VAL A 178 30.62 -30.73 11.52
C VAL A 178 31.04 -29.62 12.48
N ASP A 179 32.33 -29.57 12.79
CA ASP A 179 32.97 -28.48 13.52
C ASP A 179 33.65 -27.55 12.52
N VAL A 180 33.15 -26.32 12.39
CA VAL A 180 33.81 -25.28 11.59
C VAL A 180 34.08 -24.06 12.46
N GLY A 181 35.37 -23.70 12.59
CA GLY A 181 35.78 -22.54 13.36
C GLY A 181 35.40 -22.60 14.85
N GLY A 182 35.24 -23.80 15.41
CA GLY A 182 34.81 -23.99 16.80
C GLY A 182 33.30 -24.08 17.01
N THR A 183 32.51 -24.01 15.93
CA THR A 183 31.05 -24.06 15.98
C THR A 183 30.54 -25.41 15.47
N GLN A 184 29.65 -26.05 16.24
CA GLN A 184 28.91 -27.24 15.79
C GLN A 184 27.82 -26.84 14.80
N TYR A 185 27.79 -27.49 13.65
CA TYR A 185 26.68 -27.42 12.69
C TYR A 185 26.07 -28.80 12.48
N THR A 186 24.75 -28.83 12.33
CA THR A 186 23.99 -30.03 11.95
C THR A 186 23.55 -29.87 10.50
N ILE A 187 23.94 -30.83 9.67
CA ILE A 187 23.73 -30.82 8.23
C ILE A 187 22.91 -32.05 7.86
N ASN A 188 21.72 -31.86 7.29
CA ASN A 188 20.99 -32.96 6.68
C ASN A 188 21.54 -33.25 5.29
N ARG A 189 22.02 -34.49 5.08
CA ARG A 189 22.51 -34.99 3.79
C ARG A 189 21.54 -36.00 3.20
N LEU A 190 21.12 -35.75 1.97
CA LEU A 190 20.08 -36.53 1.29
C LEU A 190 20.17 -36.37 -0.23
N PRO A 191 19.66 -37.32 -1.03
CA PRO A 191 19.56 -37.14 -2.48
C PRO A 191 18.67 -35.95 -2.86
N THR A 192 18.98 -35.29 -3.97
CA THR A 192 18.26 -34.11 -4.48
C THR A 192 16.75 -34.35 -4.62
N GLU A 193 16.32 -35.51 -5.13
CA GLU A 193 14.89 -35.79 -5.30
C GLU A 193 14.15 -35.89 -3.95
N ASP A 194 14.81 -36.41 -2.90
CA ASP A 194 14.24 -36.44 -1.54
C ASP A 194 14.27 -35.07 -0.86
N TYR A 195 15.26 -34.23 -1.18
CA TYR A 195 15.29 -32.83 -0.78
C TYR A 195 14.08 -32.07 -1.33
N LEU A 196 13.77 -32.24 -2.61
CA LEU A 196 12.63 -31.56 -3.25
C LEU A 196 11.28 -31.90 -2.62
N ARG A 197 11.13 -33.11 -2.07
CA ARG A 197 9.92 -33.51 -1.32
C ARG A 197 9.68 -32.68 -0.05
N GLY A 198 10.73 -32.07 0.50
CA GLY A 198 10.66 -31.15 1.63
C GLY A 198 10.54 -29.67 1.24
N VAL A 199 10.73 -29.35 -0.06
CA VAL A 199 10.73 -27.96 -0.58
C VAL A 199 9.48 -27.67 -1.42
N VAL A 200 9.22 -28.46 -2.47
CA VAL A 200 8.17 -28.16 -3.45
C VAL A 200 6.78 -27.94 -2.81
N PRO A 201 6.33 -28.75 -1.82
CA PRO A 201 5.04 -28.53 -1.14
C PRO A 201 4.98 -27.26 -0.28
N ARG A 202 6.13 -26.66 0.04
CA ARG A 202 6.24 -25.42 0.83
C ARG A 202 6.29 -24.18 -0.04
N GLU A 203 6.71 -24.34 -1.28
CA GLU A 203 6.67 -23.26 -2.26
C GLU A 203 5.28 -23.20 -2.91
N SER A 204 4.86 -24.29 -3.58
CA SER A 204 3.59 -24.34 -4.31
C SER A 204 2.61 -25.33 -3.68
N SER A 205 1.34 -24.93 -3.59
CA SER A 205 0.30 -25.77 -2.98
C SER A 205 0.11 -27.08 -3.75
N ALA A 206 0.15 -28.21 -3.05
CA ALA A 206 -0.09 -29.52 -3.63
C ALA A 206 -1.46 -29.64 -4.32
N SER A 207 -2.47 -28.91 -3.86
CA SER A 207 -3.81 -28.91 -4.46
C SER A 207 -3.84 -28.38 -5.89
N TRP A 208 -2.82 -27.64 -6.32
CA TRP A 208 -2.72 -27.15 -7.70
C TRP A 208 -2.62 -28.29 -8.72
N GLY A 209 -2.07 -29.45 -8.32
CA GLY A 209 -1.91 -30.58 -9.23
C GLY A 209 -3.21 -31.09 -9.85
N THR A 210 -4.35 -30.91 -9.17
CA THR A 210 -5.68 -31.31 -9.67
C THR A 210 -6.50 -30.14 -10.23
N ALA A 211 -6.01 -28.90 -10.08
CA ALA A 211 -6.70 -27.71 -10.54
C ALA A 211 -6.76 -27.63 -12.08
N GLY A 212 -7.79 -26.93 -12.60
CA GLY A 212 -7.96 -26.74 -14.05
C GLY A 212 -8.18 -28.03 -14.84
N GLY A 213 -8.71 -29.09 -14.22
CA GLY A 213 -8.83 -30.42 -14.82
C GLY A 213 -7.51 -31.19 -14.85
N GLY A 214 -6.63 -30.97 -13.88
CA GLY A 214 -5.29 -31.58 -13.81
C GLY A 214 -4.19 -30.77 -14.50
N ARG A 215 -4.53 -29.67 -15.17
CA ARG A 215 -3.55 -28.80 -15.85
C ARG A 215 -2.57 -28.14 -14.89
N GLY A 216 -2.99 -27.82 -13.66
CA GLY A 216 -2.09 -27.21 -12.66
C GLY A 216 -0.92 -28.10 -12.24
N MET A 217 -0.90 -29.38 -12.61
CA MET A 217 0.29 -30.24 -12.51
C MET A 217 1.50 -29.67 -13.26
N GLU A 218 1.28 -28.95 -14.36
CA GLU A 218 2.35 -28.32 -15.14
C GLU A 218 3.05 -27.21 -14.35
N ALA A 219 2.31 -26.48 -13.50
CA ALA A 219 2.91 -25.51 -12.57
C ALA A 219 3.76 -26.20 -11.50
N LEU A 220 3.30 -27.33 -10.96
CA LEU A 220 4.09 -28.12 -9.98
C LEU A 220 5.37 -28.71 -10.62
N LYS A 221 5.32 -29.15 -11.88
CA LYS A 221 6.50 -29.61 -12.62
C LYS A 221 7.49 -28.47 -12.85
N ALA A 222 7.01 -27.28 -13.23
CA ALA A 222 7.86 -26.10 -13.36
C ALA A 222 8.51 -25.74 -12.02
N GLN A 223 7.74 -25.77 -10.91
CA GLN A 223 8.26 -25.55 -9.56
C GLN A 223 9.32 -26.59 -9.17
N ALA A 224 9.13 -27.86 -9.49
CA ALA A 224 10.11 -28.91 -9.19
C ALA A 224 11.44 -28.67 -9.93
N VAL A 225 11.41 -28.33 -11.22
CA VAL A 225 12.61 -28.01 -12.01
C VAL A 225 13.31 -26.74 -11.52
N ALA A 226 12.53 -25.69 -11.23
CA ALA A 226 13.06 -24.44 -10.70
C ALA A 226 13.69 -24.64 -9.31
N ALA A 227 13.04 -25.39 -8.42
CA ALA A 227 13.59 -25.69 -7.10
C ALA A 227 14.87 -26.53 -7.20
N ARG A 228 14.90 -27.54 -8.09
CA ARG A 228 16.08 -28.38 -8.34
C ARG A 228 17.26 -27.57 -8.85
N SER A 229 17.00 -26.72 -9.84
CA SER A 229 18.06 -25.89 -10.46
C SER A 229 18.60 -24.88 -9.46
N TYR A 230 17.74 -24.22 -8.67
CA TYR A 230 18.16 -23.31 -7.62
C TYR A 230 19.04 -24.00 -6.57
N ALA A 231 18.64 -25.18 -6.10
CA ALA A 231 19.37 -25.96 -5.11
C ALA A 231 20.77 -26.38 -5.61
N LEU A 232 20.85 -26.88 -6.84
CA LEU A 232 22.10 -27.35 -7.45
C LEU A 232 23.02 -26.21 -7.93
N ALA A 233 22.48 -25.02 -8.17
CA ALA A 233 23.26 -23.81 -8.42
C ALA A 233 23.74 -23.13 -7.12
N GLY A 234 23.34 -23.66 -5.94
CA GLY A 234 23.70 -23.14 -4.63
C GLY A 234 25.22 -23.11 -4.39
N GLY A 235 25.64 -22.21 -3.49
CA GLY A 235 27.04 -22.05 -3.12
C GLY A 235 27.34 -22.61 -1.73
N SER A 236 28.61 -22.90 -1.46
CA SER A 236 29.03 -23.39 -0.14
C SER A 236 28.79 -22.33 0.94
N ARG A 237 28.10 -22.75 2.00
CA ARG A 237 27.93 -22.00 3.25
C ARG A 237 29.18 -22.08 4.12
N SER A 238 29.27 -21.24 5.14
CA SER A 238 30.36 -21.29 6.13
C SER A 238 30.43 -22.64 6.84
N SER A 239 29.31 -23.34 7.01
CA SER A 239 29.25 -24.71 7.54
C SER A 239 29.78 -25.78 6.57
N GLY A 240 30.01 -25.43 5.30
CA GLY A 240 30.30 -26.36 4.21
C GLY A 240 29.05 -26.96 3.53
N ALA A 241 27.84 -26.68 4.03
CA ALA A 241 26.60 -27.10 3.38
C ALA A 241 26.33 -26.35 2.07
N LEU A 242 25.57 -26.96 1.15
CA LEU A 242 25.17 -26.33 -0.11
C LEU A 242 24.01 -25.33 0.05
N THR A 243 23.15 -25.53 1.04
CA THR A 243 21.96 -24.72 1.28
C THR A 243 21.56 -24.72 2.76
N CYS A 244 20.48 -24.02 3.10
CA CYS A 244 19.89 -23.93 4.44
C CYS A 244 18.38 -24.11 4.40
N ASP A 245 17.78 -24.30 5.58
CA ASP A 245 16.37 -24.66 5.78
C ASP A 245 15.39 -23.48 5.91
N THR A 246 15.85 -22.25 5.69
CA THR A 246 15.05 -21.01 5.85
C THR A 246 14.83 -20.30 4.53
N THR A 247 13.99 -19.25 4.56
CA THR A 247 13.73 -18.35 3.42
C THR A 247 14.98 -17.59 2.92
N ALA A 248 16.09 -17.61 3.67
CA ALA A 248 17.39 -17.14 3.15
C ALA A 248 17.93 -18.04 2.02
N CYS A 249 17.46 -19.28 1.95
CA CYS A 249 17.78 -20.27 0.94
C CYS A 249 16.49 -20.74 0.25
N GLN A 250 15.92 -21.88 0.69
CA GLN A 250 14.59 -22.39 0.34
C GLN A 250 13.99 -22.98 1.61
N VAL A 251 12.68 -22.85 1.79
CA VAL A 251 12.02 -23.42 2.97
C VAL A 251 12.06 -24.95 2.86
N TYR A 252 12.81 -25.58 3.76
CA TYR A 252 12.98 -27.04 3.81
C TYR A 252 12.54 -27.57 5.16
N GLU A 253 11.43 -28.32 5.19
CA GLU A 253 10.86 -28.84 6.44
C GLU A 253 11.06 -30.35 6.65
N GLY A 254 12.02 -30.96 5.94
CA GLY A 254 12.25 -32.39 6.08
C GLY A 254 11.10 -33.24 5.51
N ALA A 255 10.72 -34.28 6.24
CA ALA A 255 9.77 -35.30 5.80
C ALA A 255 8.42 -35.24 6.52
N ALA A 256 8.44 -35.01 7.84
CA ALA A 256 7.25 -34.93 8.67
C ALA A 256 7.53 -34.20 9.99
N ILE A 257 6.50 -33.58 10.54
CA ILE A 257 6.53 -32.93 11.86
C ILE A 257 5.65 -33.74 12.80
N TYR A 258 6.16 -34.03 13.99
CA TYR A 258 5.44 -34.69 15.07
C TYR A 258 5.30 -33.69 16.22
N ALA A 259 4.07 -33.25 16.49
CA ALA A 259 3.80 -32.37 17.63
C ALA A 259 4.08 -33.11 18.97
N GLY A 260 4.28 -32.37 20.06
CA GLY A 260 4.43 -32.95 21.40
C GLY A 260 3.26 -33.84 21.85
N SER A 261 2.09 -33.69 21.24
CA SER A 261 0.93 -34.58 21.42
C SER A 261 1.05 -35.93 20.71
N GLY A 262 2.06 -36.12 19.84
CA GLY A 262 2.25 -37.28 18.98
C GLY A 262 1.58 -37.18 17.60
N ALA A 263 0.84 -36.10 17.32
CA ALA A 263 0.20 -35.90 16.01
C ALA A 263 1.25 -35.70 14.90
N ARG A 264 1.13 -36.46 13.81
CA ARG A 264 2.03 -36.42 12.64
C ARG A 264 1.43 -35.60 11.50
N THR A 265 2.23 -34.73 10.91
CA THR A 265 1.93 -34.01 9.67
C THR A 265 3.03 -34.29 8.66
N ASP A 266 2.68 -34.98 7.57
CA ASP A 266 3.62 -35.26 6.49
C ASP A 266 3.83 -34.01 5.64
N VAL A 267 5.08 -33.72 5.27
CA VAL A 267 5.45 -32.55 4.45
C VAL A 267 5.19 -32.81 2.96
N SER A 268 5.51 -34.02 2.49
CA SER A 268 5.31 -34.43 1.10
C SER A 268 3.83 -34.66 0.78
N ALA A 269 3.45 -34.48 -0.47
CA ALA A 269 2.10 -34.72 -0.96
C ALA A 269 2.13 -35.46 -2.31
N THR A 270 1.09 -36.23 -2.61
CA THR A 270 1.07 -37.10 -3.80
C THR A 270 1.31 -36.35 -5.10
N THR A 271 0.68 -35.18 -5.30
CA THR A 271 0.78 -34.42 -6.55
C THR A 271 2.14 -33.75 -6.74
N THR A 272 2.76 -33.25 -5.66
CA THR A 272 4.11 -32.70 -5.72
C THR A 272 5.15 -33.80 -5.92
N ASP A 273 4.99 -34.96 -5.28
CA ASP A 273 5.84 -36.13 -5.51
C ASP A 273 5.75 -36.64 -6.96
N GLN A 274 4.55 -36.63 -7.56
CA GLN A 274 4.37 -36.93 -8.98
C GLN A 274 5.09 -35.93 -9.88
N ALA A 275 5.00 -34.62 -9.59
CA ALA A 275 5.69 -33.59 -10.36
C ALA A 275 7.22 -33.71 -10.26
N ILE A 276 7.74 -34.00 -9.06
CA ILE A 276 9.16 -34.24 -8.81
C ILE A 276 9.63 -35.45 -9.63
N ALA A 277 8.93 -36.58 -9.52
CA ALA A 277 9.26 -37.80 -10.25
C ALA A 277 9.20 -37.62 -11.78
N ALA A 278 8.17 -36.93 -12.28
CA ALA A 278 8.00 -36.66 -13.71
C ALA A 278 9.08 -35.73 -14.30
N THR A 279 9.79 -34.98 -13.46
CA THR A 279 10.85 -34.04 -13.86
C THR A 279 12.22 -34.44 -13.31
N ALA A 280 12.39 -35.70 -12.90
CA ALA A 280 13.61 -36.18 -12.26
C ALA A 280 14.86 -35.84 -13.09
N GLY A 281 15.87 -35.26 -12.44
CA GLY A 281 17.12 -34.87 -13.08
C GLY A 281 17.03 -33.71 -14.09
N GLN A 282 15.86 -33.08 -14.26
CA GLN A 282 15.69 -31.91 -15.13
C GLN A 282 16.06 -30.61 -14.41
N VAL A 283 16.90 -29.80 -15.06
CA VAL A 283 17.36 -28.50 -14.59
C VAL A 283 17.44 -27.47 -15.72
N MET A 284 17.41 -26.20 -15.38
CA MET A 284 17.75 -25.11 -16.30
C MET A 284 19.27 -24.89 -16.30
N ARG A 285 19.88 -24.78 -17.48
CA ARG A 285 21.32 -24.48 -17.63
C ARG A 285 21.54 -23.20 -18.43
N ASP A 286 22.52 -22.41 -18.00
CA ASP A 286 22.93 -21.19 -18.70
C ASP A 286 23.69 -21.52 -20.01
N ALA A 287 24.02 -20.48 -20.79
CA ALA A 287 24.75 -20.64 -22.05
C ALA A 287 26.16 -21.26 -21.89
N ARG A 288 26.73 -21.30 -20.67
CA ARG A 288 28.01 -21.93 -20.36
C ARG A 288 27.84 -23.39 -19.91
N GLY A 289 26.62 -23.88 -19.85
CA GLY A 289 26.29 -25.23 -19.38
C GLY A 289 26.24 -25.38 -17.86
N ALA A 290 26.43 -24.30 -17.09
CA ALA A 290 26.28 -24.34 -15.63
C ALA A 290 24.78 -24.42 -15.25
N VAL A 291 24.46 -25.05 -14.12
CA VAL A 291 23.08 -25.04 -13.62
C VAL A 291 22.72 -23.59 -13.26
N ALA A 292 21.61 -23.11 -13.80
CA ALA A 292 21.16 -21.74 -13.59
C ALA A 292 20.50 -21.60 -12.21
N ARG A 293 20.80 -20.50 -11.52
CA ARG A 293 20.15 -20.16 -10.25
C ARG A 293 18.75 -19.57 -10.52
N THR A 294 17.77 -20.45 -10.65
CA THR A 294 16.38 -20.14 -10.98
C THR A 294 15.61 -19.65 -9.75
N GLU A 295 15.76 -18.37 -9.43
CA GLU A 295 14.94 -17.72 -8.40
C GLU A 295 13.43 -17.81 -8.75
N PHE A 296 12.57 -17.77 -7.74
CA PHE A 296 11.12 -17.72 -7.89
C PHE A 296 10.49 -16.99 -6.71
N SER A 297 9.28 -16.47 -6.88
CA SER A 297 8.53 -15.76 -5.83
C SER A 297 7.04 -16.01 -5.93
N SER A 298 6.28 -15.77 -4.86
CA SER A 298 4.85 -16.12 -4.81
C SER A 298 4.05 -15.50 -5.97
N SER A 299 4.10 -14.18 -6.11
CA SER A 299 3.34 -13.42 -7.10
C SER A 299 4.22 -12.32 -7.70
N THR A 300 4.24 -12.19 -9.03
CA THR A 300 5.05 -11.18 -9.73
C THR A 300 4.36 -9.83 -9.76
N GLY A 301 3.03 -9.79 -9.62
CA GLY A 301 2.23 -8.58 -9.76
C GLY A 301 1.96 -8.21 -11.23
N GLY A 302 2.16 -9.16 -12.15
CA GLY A 302 1.99 -8.99 -13.59
C GLY A 302 3.28 -8.78 -14.38
N TRP A 303 4.42 -8.56 -13.72
CA TRP A 303 5.73 -8.44 -14.35
C TRP A 303 6.87 -8.91 -13.44
N THR A 304 7.85 -9.62 -13.99
CA THR A 304 9.05 -9.98 -13.24
C THR A 304 9.99 -8.78 -13.08
N ALA A 305 10.75 -8.75 -11.98
CA ALA A 305 11.65 -7.67 -11.63
C ALA A 305 12.88 -7.55 -12.55
N GLY A 306 13.18 -8.59 -13.33
CA GLY A 306 14.44 -8.73 -14.08
C GLY A 306 15.65 -9.05 -13.19
N GLY A 307 16.85 -8.82 -13.70
CA GLY A 307 18.13 -9.10 -13.03
C GLY A 307 18.92 -10.18 -13.77
N THR A 308 19.10 -11.34 -13.13
CA THR A 308 19.78 -12.50 -13.73
C THR A 308 19.09 -12.97 -15.01
N PHE A 309 17.76 -12.95 -15.01
CA PHE A 309 16.93 -13.23 -16.17
C PHE A 309 16.31 -11.91 -16.64
N PRO A 310 16.05 -11.75 -17.95
CA PRO A 310 15.32 -10.59 -18.46
C PRO A 310 13.97 -10.43 -17.75
N ALA A 311 13.55 -9.18 -17.57
CA ALA A 311 12.20 -8.91 -17.09
C ALA A 311 11.19 -9.34 -18.18
N VAL A 312 10.13 -10.02 -17.77
CA VAL A 312 9.06 -10.50 -18.66
C VAL A 312 7.70 -10.19 -18.06
N GLU A 313 6.74 -9.92 -18.94
CA GLU A 313 5.33 -9.80 -18.57
C GLU A 313 4.80 -11.15 -18.08
N ASP A 314 3.97 -11.13 -17.05
CA ASP A 314 3.42 -12.32 -16.40
C ASP A 314 1.89 -12.25 -16.38
N LEU A 315 1.28 -12.57 -17.52
CA LEU A 315 -0.17 -12.58 -17.69
C LEU A 315 -0.85 -13.69 -16.86
N GLY A 316 -0.11 -14.75 -16.52
CA GLY A 316 -0.60 -15.82 -15.65
C GLY A 316 -0.83 -15.33 -14.22
N ASP A 317 -0.09 -14.32 -13.77
CA ASP A 317 -0.20 -13.80 -12.41
C ASP A 317 -1.57 -13.15 -12.12
N ALA A 318 -2.26 -12.70 -13.17
CA ALA A 318 -3.61 -12.12 -13.09
C ALA A 318 -4.73 -13.17 -12.98
N THR A 319 -4.40 -14.46 -12.80
CA THR A 319 -5.39 -15.51 -12.51
C THR A 319 -6.29 -15.14 -11.34
N SER A 320 -7.59 -15.43 -11.43
CA SER A 320 -8.55 -15.07 -10.38
C SER A 320 -8.30 -15.77 -9.04
N ALA A 321 -7.48 -16.83 -9.02
CA ALA A 321 -7.07 -17.52 -7.81
C ALA A 321 -5.97 -16.78 -7.03
N ASN A 322 -5.28 -15.81 -7.65
CA ASN A 322 -4.18 -15.08 -7.04
C ASN A 322 -4.68 -13.84 -6.28
N GLY A 323 -4.89 -14.00 -4.96
CA GLY A 323 -5.21 -12.89 -4.06
C GLY A 323 -4.06 -11.91 -3.80
N HIS A 324 -2.88 -12.13 -4.40
CA HIS A 324 -1.66 -11.34 -4.19
C HIS A 324 -1.22 -10.58 -5.44
N HIS A 325 -2.04 -10.57 -6.50
CA HIS A 325 -1.74 -9.78 -7.69
C HIS A 325 -1.67 -8.29 -7.35
N THR A 326 -2.63 -7.80 -6.57
CA THR A 326 -2.70 -6.44 -6.03
C THR A 326 -2.98 -6.46 -4.53
N TRP A 327 -2.44 -5.50 -3.78
CA TRP A 327 -2.66 -5.38 -2.35
C TRP A 327 -2.67 -3.91 -1.90
N THR A 328 -3.28 -3.65 -0.74
CA THR A 328 -3.26 -2.34 -0.08
C THR A 328 -2.94 -2.52 1.40
N THR A 329 -2.14 -1.61 1.96
CA THR A 329 -1.82 -1.57 3.40
C THR A 329 -1.77 -0.12 3.85
N THR A 330 -2.51 0.19 4.93
CA THR A 330 -2.51 1.53 5.53
C THR A 330 -1.84 1.46 6.89
N LEU A 331 -0.85 2.33 7.11
CA LEU A 331 -0.11 2.44 8.36
C LEU A 331 -0.14 3.88 8.85
N THR A 332 -0.07 4.08 10.16
CA THR A 332 0.09 5.43 10.70
C THR A 332 1.51 5.95 10.46
N GLN A 333 1.67 7.26 10.33
CA GLN A 333 2.91 7.91 9.95
C GLN A 333 4.00 7.69 11.02
N SER A 334 3.65 7.76 12.31
CA SER A 334 4.60 7.43 13.38
C SER A 334 5.02 5.97 13.37
N ARG A 335 4.13 5.04 12.98
CA ARG A 335 4.47 3.63 12.83
C ARG A 335 5.44 3.42 11.67
N VAL A 336 5.23 4.09 10.54
CA VAL A 336 6.17 4.05 9.42
C VAL A 336 7.53 4.65 9.82
N ALA A 337 7.54 5.80 10.52
CA ALA A 337 8.76 6.43 11.01
C ALA A 337 9.56 5.50 11.93
N GLN A 338 8.87 4.88 12.89
CA GLN A 338 9.46 3.91 13.82
C GLN A 338 10.08 2.71 13.08
N LEU A 339 9.35 2.12 12.14
CA LEU A 339 9.82 0.95 11.39
C LEU A 339 10.99 1.26 10.45
N LEU A 340 11.02 2.47 9.87
CA LEU A 340 12.14 2.93 9.03
C LEU A 340 13.35 3.45 9.84
N GLY A 341 13.22 3.58 11.16
CA GLY A 341 14.28 4.12 12.02
C GLY A 341 14.56 5.61 11.74
N VAL A 342 13.51 6.41 11.54
CA VAL A 342 13.57 7.87 11.38
C VAL A 342 12.76 8.56 12.48
N PRO A 343 13.12 9.80 12.89
CA PRO A 343 12.46 10.48 14.01
C PRO A 343 11.00 10.85 13.71
N ASP A 344 10.72 11.25 12.47
CA ASP A 344 9.40 11.61 11.95
C ASP A 344 9.42 11.47 10.42
N ILE A 345 8.26 11.71 9.80
CA ILE A 345 8.14 11.83 8.35
C ILE A 345 7.50 13.19 8.10
N LEU A 346 8.19 14.08 7.39
CA LEU A 346 7.62 15.31 6.87
C LEU A 346 7.11 15.11 5.45
N SER A 347 7.78 14.27 4.65
CA SER A 347 7.27 13.84 3.34
C SER A 347 7.85 12.48 2.95
N ILE A 348 7.13 11.78 2.08
CA ILE A 348 7.54 10.48 1.52
C ILE A 348 7.20 10.46 0.03
N ALA A 349 8.18 10.13 -0.81
CA ALA A 349 8.00 10.09 -2.25
C ALA A 349 8.85 8.98 -2.89
N VAL A 350 8.27 8.23 -3.81
CA VAL A 350 9.04 7.36 -4.71
C VAL A 350 9.74 8.24 -5.74
N VAL A 351 11.07 8.15 -5.83
CA VAL A 351 11.90 9.01 -6.70
C VAL A 351 12.52 8.26 -7.88
N SER A 352 12.64 6.93 -7.81
CA SER A 352 13.01 6.12 -8.98
C SER A 352 12.42 4.72 -8.91
N ARG A 353 12.26 4.12 -10.09
CA ARG A 353 11.73 2.77 -10.29
C ARG A 353 12.53 2.02 -11.36
N ASN A 354 12.34 0.70 -11.43
CA ASN A 354 13.01 -0.13 -12.43
C ASN A 354 12.46 0.03 -13.86
N GLY A 355 11.32 0.71 -14.05
CA GLY A 355 10.76 1.03 -15.37
C GLY A 355 9.90 -0.07 -15.99
N VAL A 356 9.43 -1.04 -15.20
CA VAL A 356 8.82 -2.27 -15.71
C VAL A 356 7.44 -2.52 -15.09
N GLY A 357 6.39 -2.50 -15.90
CA GLY A 357 4.99 -2.70 -15.48
C GLY A 357 4.27 -1.40 -15.09
N GLN A 358 3.06 -1.55 -14.55
CA GLN A 358 2.23 -0.45 -14.02
C GLN A 358 3.00 0.42 -12.99
N ASP A 359 2.65 1.70 -12.92
CA ASP A 359 3.27 2.73 -12.08
C ASP A 359 4.77 2.95 -12.35
N GLY A 360 5.33 2.37 -13.41
CA GLY A 360 6.77 2.35 -13.67
C GLY A 360 7.52 1.25 -12.91
N GLY A 361 6.81 0.33 -12.24
CA GLY A 361 7.37 -0.87 -11.65
C GLY A 361 7.88 -0.75 -10.21
N ARG A 362 8.81 -1.64 -9.87
CA ARG A 362 9.38 -1.79 -8.51
C ARG A 362 10.18 -0.56 -8.11
N VAL A 363 10.02 -0.16 -6.85
CA VAL A 363 10.67 1.02 -6.26
C VAL A 363 12.16 0.75 -6.08
N THR A 364 13.01 1.49 -6.81
CA THR A 364 14.46 1.43 -6.66
C THR A 364 14.97 2.46 -5.66
N SER A 365 14.28 3.60 -5.53
CA SER A 365 14.59 4.62 -4.53
C SER A 365 13.34 5.38 -4.07
N LEU A 366 13.26 5.59 -2.76
CA LEU A 366 12.24 6.34 -2.07
C LEU A 366 12.91 7.34 -1.12
N LEU A 367 12.48 8.59 -1.19
CA LEU A 367 12.99 9.69 -0.39
C LEU A 367 12.01 10.00 0.74
N VAL A 368 12.54 10.09 1.96
CA VAL A 368 11.82 10.51 3.16
C VAL A 368 12.45 11.79 3.68
N SER A 369 11.67 12.86 3.79
CA SER A 369 12.07 14.07 4.50
C SER A 369 11.69 13.94 5.97
N THR A 370 12.59 14.33 6.87
CA THR A 370 12.40 14.31 8.33
C THR A 370 12.81 15.66 8.91
N SER A 371 12.45 15.95 10.16
CA SER A 371 12.92 17.14 10.88
C SER A 371 14.44 17.18 11.05
N SER A 372 15.13 16.05 10.91
CA SER A 372 16.60 15.93 10.96
C SER A 372 17.27 15.89 9.59
N GLY A 373 16.51 15.99 8.49
CA GLY A 373 17.04 15.99 7.11
C GLY A 373 16.48 14.89 6.21
N LEU A 374 17.06 14.73 5.03
CA LEU A 374 16.61 13.76 4.02
C LEU A 374 17.22 12.37 4.26
N ARG A 375 16.41 11.33 4.06
CA ARG A 375 16.81 9.92 4.12
C ARG A 375 16.34 9.19 2.87
N THR A 376 17.22 8.39 2.28
CA THR A 376 16.90 7.58 1.08
C THR A 376 16.82 6.10 1.47
N PHE A 377 15.81 5.42 0.95
CA PHE A 377 15.59 3.98 1.11
C PHE A 377 15.39 3.31 -0.24
N THR A 378 15.75 2.04 -0.36
CA THR A 378 15.31 1.19 -1.49
C THR A 378 13.91 0.65 -1.23
N GLY A 379 13.18 0.27 -2.29
CA GLY A 379 11.88 -0.38 -2.13
C GLY A 379 11.96 -1.66 -1.29
N SER A 380 13.05 -2.44 -1.43
CA SER A 380 13.27 -3.63 -0.60
C SER A 380 13.47 -3.30 0.88
N GLN A 381 14.17 -2.21 1.22
CA GLN A 381 14.32 -1.79 2.61
C GLN A 381 12.97 -1.41 3.22
N VAL A 382 12.15 -0.65 2.47
CA VAL A 382 10.80 -0.26 2.91
C VAL A 382 9.91 -1.50 3.04
N ARG A 383 9.91 -2.39 2.05
CA ARG A 383 9.17 -3.65 2.09
C ARG A 383 9.49 -4.46 3.35
N THR A 384 10.78 -4.67 3.64
CA THR A 384 11.21 -5.43 4.82
C THR A 384 10.82 -4.73 6.11
N ALA A 385 11.07 -3.42 6.23
CA ALA A 385 10.77 -2.67 7.44
C ALA A 385 9.27 -2.62 7.75
N LEU A 386 8.43 -2.44 6.73
CA LEU A 386 6.98 -2.28 6.86
C LEU A 386 6.21 -3.61 6.73
N ALA A 387 6.91 -4.72 6.48
CA ALA A 387 6.32 -6.02 6.18
C ALA A 387 5.34 -5.99 4.99
N LEU A 388 5.65 -5.21 3.95
CA LEU A 388 4.85 -5.16 2.72
C LEU A 388 5.05 -6.45 1.90
N GLN A 389 4.05 -6.80 1.07
CA GLN A 389 4.14 -8.01 0.24
C GLN A 389 5.28 -7.91 -0.79
N SER A 390 5.48 -6.75 -1.42
CA SER A 390 6.53 -6.53 -2.41
C SER A 390 7.14 -5.12 -2.31
N ASP A 391 8.20 -4.89 -3.10
CA ASP A 391 8.79 -3.57 -3.34
C ASP A 391 8.17 -2.86 -4.56
N TRP A 392 7.09 -3.41 -5.12
CA TRP A 392 6.28 -2.76 -6.14
C TRP A 392 5.08 -2.10 -5.48
N PHE A 393 5.21 -0.82 -5.16
CA PHE A 393 4.12 -0.04 -4.58
C PHE A 393 4.14 1.42 -4.99
N THR A 394 3.01 2.07 -4.78
CA THR A 394 2.83 3.52 -4.67
C THR A 394 2.56 3.86 -3.21
N VAL A 395 2.81 5.10 -2.83
CA VAL A 395 2.49 5.62 -1.50
C VAL A 395 1.62 6.86 -1.66
N SER A 396 0.52 6.92 -0.94
CA SER A 396 -0.43 8.03 -0.93
C SER A 396 -0.80 8.42 0.50
N GLY A 397 -1.23 9.67 0.67
CA GLY A 397 -1.49 10.31 1.96
C GLY A 397 -1.00 11.75 1.96
N VAL A 398 -1.60 12.61 2.78
CA VAL A 398 -1.24 14.03 2.86
C VAL A 398 -0.17 14.24 3.93
N THR A 399 0.92 14.89 3.54
CA THR A 399 1.95 15.31 4.49
C THR A 399 1.51 16.54 5.27
N VAL A 400 2.01 16.71 6.50
CA VAL A 400 1.74 17.92 7.30
C VAL A 400 2.18 19.18 6.55
N THR A 401 3.29 19.13 5.82
CA THR A 401 3.77 20.26 5.00
C THR A 401 2.81 20.59 3.86
N ALA A 402 2.36 19.59 3.10
CA ALA A 402 1.40 19.80 2.01
C ALA A 402 0.04 20.31 2.54
N ALA A 403 -0.44 19.75 3.65
CA ALA A 403 -1.62 20.26 4.35
C ALA A 403 -1.44 21.73 4.76
N THR A 404 -0.29 22.07 5.35
CA THR A 404 0.02 23.45 5.78
C THR A 404 -0.02 24.43 4.60
N ALA A 405 0.58 24.05 3.47
CA ALA A 405 0.59 24.87 2.25
C ALA A 405 -0.83 25.13 1.74
N VAL A 406 -1.67 24.10 1.72
CA VAL A 406 -3.08 24.19 1.32
C VAL A 406 -3.88 25.08 2.27
N VAL A 407 -3.70 24.95 3.60
CA VAL A 407 -4.38 25.83 4.57
C VAL A 407 -3.99 27.29 4.35
N LYS A 408 -2.70 27.60 4.20
CA LYS A 408 -2.24 28.97 3.94
C LYS A 408 -2.84 29.53 2.65
N ALA A 409 -2.87 28.74 1.58
CA ALA A 409 -3.50 29.13 0.33
C ALA A 409 -4.99 29.39 0.50
N LEU A 410 -5.73 28.48 1.15
CA LEU A 410 -7.18 28.63 1.36
C LEU A 410 -7.52 29.89 2.17
N TYR A 411 -6.74 30.20 3.21
CA TYR A 411 -6.93 31.42 3.99
C TYR A 411 -6.71 32.69 3.13
N ARG A 412 -5.64 32.75 2.33
CA ARG A 412 -5.42 33.90 1.45
C ARG A 412 -6.47 34.03 0.36
N ASP A 413 -6.86 32.91 -0.25
CA ASP A 413 -7.72 32.92 -1.43
C ASP A 413 -9.20 33.10 -1.07
N ILE A 414 -9.63 32.65 0.12
CA ILE A 414 -11.03 32.76 0.59
C ILE A 414 -11.22 33.97 1.52
N LEU A 415 -10.32 34.19 2.48
CA LEU A 415 -10.46 35.24 3.50
C LEU A 415 -9.59 36.48 3.24
N GLY A 416 -8.65 36.43 2.30
CA GLY A 416 -7.78 37.57 1.99
C GLY A 416 -6.70 37.86 3.03
N ARG A 417 -6.43 36.92 3.95
CA ARG A 417 -5.42 37.08 5.01
C ARG A 417 -4.69 35.78 5.32
N ASP A 418 -3.61 35.86 6.08
CA ASP A 418 -2.93 34.68 6.62
C ASP A 418 -3.71 34.06 7.80
N PRO A 419 -3.61 32.73 7.99
CA PRO A 419 -4.19 32.07 9.15
C PRO A 419 -3.49 32.49 10.44
N ASP A 420 -4.27 32.64 11.52
CA ASP A 420 -3.71 32.76 12.86
C ASP A 420 -3.08 31.41 13.29
N PRO A 421 -2.19 31.39 14.30
CA PRO A 421 -1.50 30.16 14.70
C PRO A 421 -2.44 29.01 15.08
N THR A 422 -3.57 29.31 15.73
CA THR A 422 -4.55 28.29 16.12
C THR A 422 -5.27 27.74 14.90
N GLY A 423 -5.79 28.62 14.03
CA GLY A 423 -6.44 28.23 12.78
C GLY A 423 -5.52 27.42 11.87
N LEU A 424 -4.27 27.84 11.71
CA LEU A 424 -3.28 27.10 10.91
C LEU A 424 -3.07 25.69 11.47
N ALA A 425 -2.88 25.55 12.78
CA ALA A 425 -2.68 24.26 13.42
C ALA A 425 -3.91 23.34 13.27
N THR A 426 -5.10 23.86 13.58
CA THR A 426 -6.36 23.09 13.53
C THR A 426 -6.65 22.57 12.11
N TRP A 427 -6.59 23.45 11.11
CA TRP A 427 -6.93 23.05 9.75
C TRP A 427 -5.84 22.19 9.09
N THR A 428 -4.58 22.42 9.42
CA THR A 428 -3.48 21.59 8.91
C THR A 428 -3.66 20.16 9.40
N GLN A 429 -4.00 19.99 10.68
CA GLN A 429 -4.28 18.68 11.25
C GLN A 429 -5.50 18.02 10.61
N GLU A 430 -6.58 18.78 10.38
CA GLU A 430 -7.79 18.23 9.75
C GLU A 430 -7.51 17.74 8.33
N ILE A 431 -6.80 18.53 7.51
CA ILE A 431 -6.44 18.14 6.15
C ILE A 431 -5.45 16.98 6.13
N ALA A 432 -4.42 17.00 6.98
CA ALA A 432 -3.47 15.89 7.08
C ALA A 432 -4.17 14.58 7.51
N ARG A 433 -5.16 14.66 8.40
CA ARG A 433 -5.95 13.52 8.88
C ARG A 433 -6.90 12.97 7.83
N THR A 434 -7.62 13.84 7.13
CA THR A 434 -8.72 13.45 6.23
C THR A 434 -8.32 13.35 4.77
N SER A 435 -7.15 13.91 4.40
CA SER A 435 -6.79 14.20 3.02
C SER A 435 -7.85 15.04 2.28
N ASN A 436 -8.65 15.81 3.03
CA ASN A 436 -9.82 16.50 2.51
C ASN A 436 -9.77 18.00 2.85
N ALA A 437 -9.31 18.79 1.87
CA ALA A 437 -9.31 20.25 1.92
C ALA A 437 -10.70 20.85 1.72
N SER A 438 -11.67 20.13 1.13
CA SER A 438 -13.02 20.65 0.88
C SER A 438 -13.77 20.99 2.18
N THR A 439 -13.56 20.23 3.26
CA THR A 439 -14.16 20.51 4.57
C THR A 439 -13.64 21.83 5.14
N THR A 440 -12.32 22.03 5.11
CA THR A 440 -11.68 23.28 5.54
C THR A 440 -12.15 24.45 4.68
N ALA A 441 -12.11 24.31 3.36
CA ALA A 441 -12.58 25.34 2.45
C ALA A 441 -14.06 25.69 2.69
N ALA A 442 -14.94 24.70 2.88
CA ALA A 442 -16.35 24.93 3.18
C ALA A 442 -16.55 25.67 4.52
N ALA A 443 -15.77 25.32 5.54
CA ALA A 443 -15.82 26.00 6.84
C ALA A 443 -15.36 27.47 6.73
N LEU A 444 -14.31 27.75 5.94
CA LEU A 444 -13.84 29.12 5.70
C LEU A 444 -14.88 29.92 4.90
N VAL A 445 -15.46 29.33 3.85
CA VAL A 445 -16.47 29.97 3.00
C VAL A 445 -17.75 30.30 3.77
N GLY A 446 -18.19 29.39 4.65
CA GLY A 446 -19.37 29.58 5.50
C GLY A 446 -19.12 30.37 6.79
N SER A 447 -17.88 30.81 7.03
CA SER A 447 -17.52 31.52 8.26
C SER A 447 -18.21 32.89 8.34
N THR A 448 -18.55 33.33 9.56
CA THR A 448 -19.10 34.67 9.79
C THR A 448 -18.21 35.76 9.19
N GLU A 449 -16.89 35.61 9.33
CA GLU A 449 -15.91 36.53 8.74
C GLU A 449 -16.07 36.64 7.23
N ARG A 450 -16.07 35.50 6.50
CA ARG A 450 -16.25 35.52 5.05
C ARG A 450 -17.58 36.15 4.64
N LEU A 451 -18.66 35.79 5.33
CA LEU A 451 -19.99 36.29 5.02
C LEU A 451 -20.09 37.81 5.27
N GLN A 452 -19.48 38.32 6.35
CA GLN A 452 -19.39 39.76 6.60
C GLN A 452 -18.59 40.48 5.52
N THR A 453 -17.48 39.90 5.05
CA THR A 453 -16.70 40.47 3.93
C THR A 453 -17.53 40.56 2.66
N ILE A 454 -18.27 39.51 2.31
CA ILE A 454 -19.15 39.50 1.12
C ILE A 454 -20.22 40.59 1.26
N VAL A 455 -20.86 40.73 2.42
CA VAL A 455 -21.87 41.76 2.66
C VAL A 455 -21.26 43.16 2.53
N ALA A 456 -20.11 43.40 3.15
CA ALA A 456 -19.40 44.67 3.07
C ALA A 456 -19.00 45.04 1.64
N GLU A 457 -18.53 44.08 0.84
CA GLU A 457 -18.23 44.26 -0.58
C GLU A 457 -19.48 44.71 -1.36
N GLN A 458 -20.64 44.08 -1.13
CA GLN A 458 -21.88 44.47 -1.81
C GLN A 458 -22.40 45.85 -1.36
N TYR A 459 -22.27 46.19 -0.07
CA TYR A 459 -22.64 47.52 0.45
C TYR A 459 -21.76 48.62 -0.14
N ARG A 460 -20.43 48.41 -0.18
CA ARG A 460 -19.52 49.36 -0.81
C ARG A 460 -19.82 49.55 -2.29
N ALA A 461 -20.08 48.45 -3.01
CA ALA A 461 -20.36 48.49 -4.43
C ALA A 461 -21.70 49.16 -4.77
N ALA A 462 -22.76 48.91 -3.98
CA ALA A 462 -24.11 49.37 -4.30
C ALA A 462 -24.51 50.68 -3.60
N LEU A 463 -24.02 50.91 -2.39
CA LEU A 463 -24.48 51.98 -1.50
C LEU A 463 -23.37 52.96 -1.12
N ASN A 464 -22.13 52.71 -1.56
CA ASN A 464 -20.95 53.54 -1.28
C ASN A 464 -20.71 53.78 0.22
N ARG A 465 -21.00 52.78 1.06
CA ARG A 465 -20.77 52.82 2.50
C ARG A 465 -20.52 51.41 3.04
N GLU A 466 -20.06 51.34 4.29
CA GLU A 466 -20.02 50.09 5.04
C GLU A 466 -21.41 49.76 5.63
N PRO A 467 -21.74 48.47 5.81
CA PRO A 467 -22.94 48.07 6.54
C PRO A 467 -22.77 48.37 8.03
N GLU A 468 -23.84 48.80 8.68
CA GLU A 468 -23.89 48.87 10.13
C GLU A 468 -23.78 47.46 10.73
N ALA A 469 -23.32 47.36 12.00
CA ALA A 469 -23.13 46.09 12.67
C ALA A 469 -24.40 45.20 12.66
N GLU A 470 -25.56 45.79 12.94
CA GLU A 470 -26.84 45.09 12.91
C GLU A 470 -27.26 44.67 11.49
N GLY A 471 -27.01 45.52 10.49
CA GLY A 471 -27.29 45.21 9.08
C GLY A 471 -26.43 44.07 8.56
N SER A 472 -25.13 44.09 8.88
CA SER A 472 -24.22 42.98 8.55
C SER A 472 -24.66 41.68 9.23
N ALA A 473 -24.97 41.73 10.53
CA ALA A 473 -25.45 40.57 11.27
C ALA A 473 -26.79 40.02 10.74
N PHE A 474 -27.68 40.89 10.25
CA PHE A 474 -28.93 40.49 9.60
C PHE A 474 -28.67 39.63 8.36
N TRP A 475 -27.82 40.10 7.45
CA TRP A 475 -27.48 39.36 6.23
C TRP A 475 -26.78 38.04 6.53
N VAL A 476 -25.84 38.02 7.48
CA VAL A 476 -25.17 36.79 7.90
C VAL A 476 -26.17 35.73 8.39
N ARG A 477 -27.18 36.11 9.17
CA ARG A 477 -28.24 35.18 9.61
C ARG A 477 -29.05 34.63 8.44
N LEU A 478 -29.27 35.43 7.39
CA LEU A 478 -29.95 34.96 6.18
C LEU A 478 -29.10 33.95 5.40
N PHE A 479 -27.80 34.18 5.25
CA PHE A 479 -26.91 33.18 4.65
C PHE A 479 -26.95 31.85 5.42
N GLN A 480 -26.96 31.92 6.76
CA GLN A 480 -27.07 30.75 7.63
C GLN A 480 -28.42 30.04 7.51
N SER A 481 -29.49 30.73 7.07
CA SER A 481 -30.80 30.12 6.79
C SER A 481 -30.97 29.66 5.35
N GLY A 482 -29.90 29.71 4.53
CA GLY A 482 -29.86 29.16 3.17
C GLY A 482 -29.91 30.21 2.05
N TRP A 483 -29.87 31.50 2.38
CA TRP A 483 -29.74 32.55 1.37
C TRP A 483 -28.35 32.52 0.71
N ASN A 484 -28.27 33.10 -0.48
CA ASN A 484 -27.06 33.13 -1.28
C ASN A 484 -26.70 34.55 -1.75
N VAL A 485 -25.56 34.66 -2.45
CA VAL A 485 -25.04 35.94 -2.96
C VAL A 485 -26.03 36.64 -3.90
N PRO A 486 -26.65 35.97 -4.89
CA PRO A 486 -27.73 36.58 -5.67
C PRO A 486 -28.90 37.13 -4.85
N ASP A 487 -29.28 36.45 -3.76
CA ASP A 487 -30.39 36.90 -2.90
C ASP A 487 -29.98 38.12 -2.02
N LEU A 488 -28.74 38.16 -1.55
CA LEU A 488 -28.13 39.35 -0.92
C LEU A 488 -28.13 40.53 -1.89
N GLN A 489 -27.62 40.31 -3.10
CA GLN A 489 -27.55 41.34 -4.13
C GLN A 489 -28.95 41.86 -4.48
N ALA A 490 -29.95 40.97 -4.59
CA ALA A 490 -31.33 41.37 -4.81
C ALA A 490 -31.88 42.30 -3.73
N GLY A 491 -31.56 42.02 -2.46
CA GLY A 491 -31.95 42.85 -1.33
C GLY A 491 -31.28 44.23 -1.33
N ILE A 492 -29.97 44.27 -1.59
CA ILE A 492 -29.18 45.51 -1.55
C ILE A 492 -29.45 46.35 -2.81
N TYR A 493 -29.17 45.81 -4.00
CA TYR A 493 -29.29 46.55 -5.26
C TYR A 493 -30.75 46.87 -5.61
N GLY A 494 -31.72 46.12 -5.10
CA GLY A 494 -33.14 46.38 -5.30
C GLY A 494 -33.75 47.42 -4.36
N SER A 495 -32.97 47.98 -3.43
CA SER A 495 -33.41 48.97 -2.45
C SER A 495 -33.55 50.38 -3.04
N ASP A 496 -34.35 51.24 -2.39
CA ASP A 496 -34.43 52.66 -2.77
C ASP A 496 -33.08 53.37 -2.62
N GLU A 497 -32.31 52.98 -1.60
CA GLU A 497 -30.97 53.51 -1.35
C GLU A 497 -30.01 53.20 -2.51
N ALA A 498 -30.09 52.01 -3.10
CA ALA A 498 -29.29 51.66 -4.27
C ALA A 498 -29.71 52.44 -5.52
N VAL A 499 -31.01 52.70 -5.74
CA VAL A 499 -31.46 53.54 -6.86
C VAL A 499 -30.95 54.98 -6.72
N LEU A 500 -30.93 55.50 -5.50
CA LEU A 500 -30.37 56.81 -5.21
C LEU A 500 -28.84 56.86 -5.40
N ASN A 501 -28.10 55.90 -4.84
CA ASN A 501 -26.63 55.93 -4.89
C ASN A 501 -26.06 55.55 -6.27
N LEU A 502 -26.61 54.53 -6.93
CA LEU A 502 -26.13 54.07 -8.23
C LEU A 502 -26.72 54.88 -9.39
N GLY A 503 -28.00 55.26 -9.28
CA GLY A 503 -28.74 55.94 -10.35
C GLY A 503 -28.87 57.44 -10.18
N GLY A 504 -28.55 58.00 -9.01
CA GLY A 504 -28.89 59.39 -8.68
C GLY A 504 -30.41 59.61 -8.58
N GLY A 505 -31.18 58.55 -8.30
CA GLY A 505 -32.64 58.56 -8.35
C GLY A 505 -33.23 58.23 -9.73
N ASP A 506 -32.41 58.08 -10.77
CA ASP A 506 -32.84 57.65 -12.10
C ASP A 506 -32.74 56.12 -12.24
N GLU A 507 -33.88 55.46 -12.50
CA GLU A 507 -33.95 54.00 -12.56
C GLU A 507 -33.24 53.42 -13.81
N MET A 508 -33.15 54.16 -14.92
CA MET A 508 -32.38 53.71 -16.09
C MET A 508 -30.88 53.72 -15.81
N ARG A 509 -30.38 54.76 -15.12
CA ARG A 509 -28.98 54.81 -14.66
C ARG A 509 -28.69 53.76 -13.60
N TRP A 510 -29.65 53.47 -12.73
CA TRP A 510 -29.55 52.37 -11.76
C TRP A 510 -29.34 51.02 -12.45
N VAL A 511 -30.15 50.67 -13.47
CA VAL A 511 -29.95 49.42 -14.23
C VAL A 511 -28.57 49.38 -14.90
N ALA A 512 -28.14 50.48 -15.52
CA ALA A 512 -26.84 50.57 -16.16
C ALA A 512 -25.67 50.37 -15.17
N ALA A 513 -25.75 50.98 -13.99
CA ALA A 513 -24.76 50.85 -12.94
C ALA A 513 -24.73 49.43 -12.33
N MET A 514 -25.89 48.78 -12.18
CA MET A 514 -25.97 47.38 -11.77
C MET A 514 -25.32 46.46 -12.79
N TYR A 515 -25.52 46.68 -14.09
CA TYR A 515 -24.84 45.92 -15.16
C TYR A 515 -23.32 46.03 -15.04
N GLN A 516 -22.81 47.25 -14.84
CA GLN A 516 -21.38 47.46 -14.67
C GLN A 516 -20.86 46.77 -13.39
N ALA A 517 -21.61 46.81 -12.29
CA ALA A 517 -21.21 46.21 -11.02
C ALA A 517 -21.26 44.67 -11.04
N VAL A 518 -22.27 44.07 -11.66
CA VAL A 518 -22.50 42.62 -11.64
C VAL A 518 -21.83 41.91 -12.82
N LEU A 519 -21.86 42.51 -14.01
CA LEU A 519 -21.38 41.90 -15.25
C LEU A 519 -20.05 42.48 -15.73
N GLY A 520 -19.58 43.59 -15.16
CA GLY A 520 -18.32 44.23 -15.56
C GLY A 520 -18.37 44.96 -16.91
N ARG A 521 -19.55 45.10 -17.52
CA ARG A 521 -19.76 45.80 -18.79
C ARG A 521 -20.91 46.79 -18.74
N ALA A 522 -20.89 47.75 -19.65
CA ALA A 522 -22.02 48.65 -19.87
C ALA A 522 -23.24 47.91 -20.43
N ALA A 523 -24.42 48.25 -19.92
CA ALA A 523 -25.69 47.86 -20.52
C ALA A 523 -25.97 48.67 -21.80
N THR A 524 -26.60 48.02 -22.77
CA THR A 524 -27.24 48.73 -23.89
C THR A 524 -28.52 49.43 -23.41
N GLU A 525 -28.94 50.47 -24.13
CA GLU A 525 -30.18 51.19 -23.79
C GLU A 525 -31.42 50.27 -23.87
N SER A 526 -31.43 49.30 -24.79
CA SER A 526 -32.46 48.27 -24.87
C SER A 526 -32.48 47.33 -23.66
N GLU A 527 -31.33 46.90 -23.16
CA GLU A 527 -31.23 46.09 -21.95
C GLU A 527 -31.74 46.89 -20.73
N CYS A 528 -31.35 48.16 -20.60
CA CYS A 528 -31.84 49.04 -19.53
C CYS A 528 -33.36 49.16 -19.55
N ARG A 529 -33.96 49.44 -20.71
CA ARG A 529 -35.41 49.56 -20.86
C ARG A 529 -36.15 48.26 -20.55
N TRP A 530 -35.62 47.12 -21.00
CA TRP A 530 -36.23 45.83 -20.76
C TRP A 530 -36.26 45.47 -19.28
N TRP A 531 -35.13 45.62 -18.58
CA TRP A 531 -35.05 45.37 -17.14
C TRP A 531 -35.86 46.35 -16.32
N LEU A 532 -35.98 47.60 -16.76
CA LEU A 532 -36.82 48.59 -16.11
C LEU A 532 -38.31 48.21 -16.20
N ASP A 533 -38.80 47.84 -17.38
CA ASP A 533 -40.17 47.34 -17.56
C ASP A 533 -40.41 46.06 -16.74
N TYR A 534 -39.44 45.16 -16.72
CA TYR A 534 -39.49 43.97 -15.88
C TYR A 534 -39.55 44.31 -14.38
N ALA A 535 -38.77 45.29 -13.93
CA ALA A 535 -38.76 45.76 -12.54
C ALA A 535 -40.07 46.45 -12.14
N HIS A 536 -40.70 47.22 -13.02
CA HIS A 536 -42.02 47.82 -12.76
C HIS A 536 -43.13 46.78 -12.65
N LYS A 537 -43.05 45.69 -13.43
CA LYS A 537 -44.03 44.61 -13.40
C LYS A 537 -43.85 43.63 -12.25
N ASN A 538 -42.60 43.29 -11.92
CA ASN A 538 -42.28 42.17 -11.02
C ASN A 538 -41.52 42.60 -9.76
N GLY A 539 -41.21 43.89 -9.62
CA GLY A 539 -40.40 44.46 -8.55
C GLY A 539 -38.90 44.48 -8.86
N ARG A 540 -38.19 45.49 -8.34
CA ARG A 540 -36.74 45.67 -8.54
C ARG A 540 -35.92 44.46 -8.10
N GLN A 541 -36.28 43.84 -6.98
CA GLN A 541 -35.59 42.64 -6.49
C GLN A 541 -35.66 41.47 -7.49
N ALA A 542 -36.77 41.32 -8.22
CA ALA A 542 -36.89 40.30 -9.25
C ALA A 542 -36.00 40.60 -10.46
N ALA A 543 -35.89 41.88 -10.85
CA ALA A 543 -34.97 42.31 -11.91
C ALA A 543 -33.50 42.03 -11.53
N VAL A 544 -33.10 42.39 -10.31
CA VAL A 544 -31.74 42.11 -9.81
C VAL A 544 -31.46 40.62 -9.80
N ARG A 545 -32.38 39.77 -9.29
CA ARG A 545 -32.20 38.30 -9.31
C ARG A 545 -32.03 37.77 -10.73
N GLY A 546 -32.77 38.32 -11.70
CA GLY A 546 -32.65 37.93 -13.10
C GLY A 546 -31.26 38.20 -13.67
N ILE A 547 -30.68 39.36 -13.35
CA ILE A 547 -29.32 39.73 -13.79
C ILE A 547 -28.27 38.91 -13.05
N THR A 548 -28.34 38.79 -11.73
CA THR A 548 -27.31 38.12 -10.92
C THR A 548 -27.29 36.60 -11.09
N ARG A 549 -28.41 36.00 -11.51
CA ARG A 549 -28.52 34.57 -11.86
C ARG A 549 -28.38 34.29 -13.35
N SER A 550 -28.08 35.31 -14.17
CA SER A 550 -27.81 35.10 -15.59
C SER A 550 -26.55 34.25 -15.79
N GLU A 551 -26.48 33.58 -16.96
CA GLU A 551 -25.30 32.81 -17.36
C GLU A 551 -24.05 33.69 -17.39
N GLU A 552 -24.20 34.93 -17.89
CA GLU A 552 -23.12 35.92 -17.93
C GLU A 552 -22.60 36.27 -16.53
N ALA A 553 -23.48 36.55 -15.58
CA ALA A 553 -23.09 36.82 -14.20
C ALA A 553 -22.41 35.61 -13.56
N ALA A 554 -22.90 34.40 -13.83
CA ALA A 554 -22.29 33.16 -13.35
C ALA A 554 -20.87 32.96 -13.94
N LEU A 555 -20.66 33.26 -15.22
CA LEU A 555 -19.34 33.21 -15.86
C LEU A 555 -18.35 34.21 -15.25
N VAL A 556 -18.79 35.44 -14.98
CA VAL A 556 -17.96 36.47 -14.32
C VAL A 556 -17.48 35.97 -12.95
N ARG A 557 -18.40 35.45 -12.12
CA ARG A 557 -18.05 34.89 -10.81
C ARG A 557 -17.13 33.67 -10.91
N LEU A 558 -17.43 32.74 -11.83
CA LEU A 558 -16.60 31.57 -12.08
C LEU A 558 -15.17 31.95 -12.43
N ASN A 559 -15.00 32.91 -13.35
CA ASN A 559 -13.69 33.41 -13.74
C ASN A 559 -12.96 34.04 -12.54
N GLY A 560 -13.65 34.80 -11.69
CA GLY A 560 -13.07 35.32 -10.45
C GLY A 560 -12.49 34.23 -9.54
N TYR A 561 -13.25 33.16 -9.28
CA TYR A 561 -12.78 32.03 -8.46
C TYR A 561 -11.60 31.28 -9.10
N TYR A 562 -11.67 31.02 -10.41
CA TYR A 562 -10.60 30.34 -11.15
C TYR A 562 -9.30 31.17 -11.16
N GLN A 563 -9.39 32.48 -11.38
CA GLN A 563 -8.22 33.34 -11.35
C GLN A 563 -7.58 33.40 -9.95
N THR A 564 -8.40 33.57 -8.91
CA THR A 564 -7.90 33.62 -7.53
C THR A 564 -7.29 32.29 -7.11
N MET A 565 -8.03 31.19 -7.25
CA MET A 565 -7.63 29.88 -6.70
C MET A 565 -6.71 29.09 -7.62
N LEU A 566 -6.88 29.16 -8.95
CA LEU A 566 -6.09 28.38 -9.93
C LEU A 566 -5.13 29.23 -10.77
N GLY A 567 -5.32 30.54 -10.88
CA GLY A 567 -4.40 31.44 -11.58
C GLY A 567 -4.57 31.43 -13.09
N ARG A 568 -5.72 30.95 -13.56
CA ARG A 568 -6.10 30.87 -14.97
C ARG A 568 -7.61 31.07 -15.11
N GLY A 569 -8.08 31.19 -16.35
CA GLY A 569 -9.51 31.17 -16.66
C GLY A 569 -10.10 29.74 -16.65
N PRO A 570 -11.43 29.61 -16.56
CA PRO A 570 -12.10 28.32 -16.64
C PRO A 570 -12.01 27.73 -18.05
N ASP A 571 -11.73 26.43 -18.11
CA ASP A 571 -11.80 25.63 -19.34
C ASP A 571 -13.25 25.24 -19.67
N PRO A 572 -13.55 24.75 -20.89
CA PRO A 572 -14.91 24.41 -21.29
C PRO A 572 -15.61 23.41 -20.37
N SER A 573 -14.87 22.46 -19.79
CA SER A 573 -15.45 21.49 -18.84
C SER A 573 -15.81 22.17 -17.52
N GLY A 574 -14.93 23.04 -17.01
CA GLY A 574 -15.21 23.88 -15.84
C GLY A 574 -16.45 24.76 -16.03
N VAL A 575 -16.58 25.41 -17.20
CA VAL A 575 -17.77 26.20 -17.56
C VAL A 575 -19.04 25.35 -17.54
N GLY A 576 -19.03 24.22 -18.26
CA GLY A 576 -20.21 23.33 -18.33
C GLY A 576 -20.62 22.74 -16.97
N THR A 577 -19.69 22.59 -16.04
CA THR A 577 -19.96 22.05 -14.70
C THR A 577 -20.49 23.12 -13.75
N PHE A 578 -19.85 24.28 -13.69
CA PHE A 578 -20.06 25.21 -12.57
C PHE A 578 -21.01 26.37 -12.86
N VAL A 579 -21.17 26.77 -14.12
CA VAL A 579 -22.11 27.84 -14.48
C VAL A 579 -23.56 27.49 -14.07
N PRO A 580 -24.10 26.29 -14.35
CA PRO A 580 -25.43 25.92 -13.89
C PRO A 580 -25.60 25.98 -12.36
N VAL A 581 -24.54 25.63 -11.61
CA VAL A 581 -24.56 25.66 -10.14
C VAL A 581 -24.58 27.10 -9.60
N LEU A 582 -23.83 28.01 -10.23
CA LEU A 582 -23.78 29.43 -9.88
C LEU A 582 -25.08 30.16 -10.22
N MET A 583 -25.76 29.78 -11.31
CA MET A 583 -27.09 30.33 -11.66
C MET A 583 -28.16 29.94 -10.64
N ASN A 584 -28.07 28.72 -10.08
CA ASN A 584 -28.98 28.21 -9.05
C ASN A 584 -28.68 28.74 -7.63
N GLY A 585 -27.73 29.68 -7.49
CA GLY A 585 -27.54 30.50 -6.30
C GLY A 585 -26.55 29.97 -5.27
N ARG A 586 -26.41 28.65 -5.06
CA ARG A 586 -25.47 28.14 -4.01
C ARG A 586 -24.02 27.97 -4.48
N GLY A 587 -23.72 28.22 -5.76
CA GLY A 587 -22.38 28.01 -6.32
C GLY A 587 -21.29 28.77 -5.59
N ASP A 588 -21.53 30.02 -5.17
CA ASP A 588 -20.52 30.87 -4.51
C ASP A 588 -20.07 30.32 -3.14
N LEU A 589 -20.89 29.47 -2.51
CA LEU A 589 -20.57 28.81 -1.23
C LEU A 589 -19.96 27.41 -1.39
N ILE A 590 -20.10 26.80 -2.57
CA ILE A 590 -19.70 25.41 -2.84
C ILE A 590 -18.42 25.37 -3.68
N LEU A 591 -18.31 26.26 -4.65
CA LEU A 591 -17.25 26.25 -5.65
C LEU A 591 -15.83 26.32 -5.04
N PRO A 592 -15.53 27.16 -4.03
CA PRO A 592 -14.20 27.17 -3.44
C PRO A 592 -13.85 25.86 -2.72
N ALA A 593 -14.85 25.15 -2.18
CA ALA A 593 -14.63 23.85 -1.55
C ALA A 593 -14.31 22.76 -2.57
N LEU A 594 -14.97 22.80 -3.73
CA LEU A 594 -14.70 21.88 -4.83
C LEU A 594 -13.33 22.16 -5.48
N ILE A 595 -13.01 23.43 -5.75
CA ILE A 595 -11.70 23.82 -6.28
C ILE A 595 -10.59 23.52 -5.28
N GLY A 596 -10.80 23.78 -3.99
CA GLY A 596 -9.80 23.58 -2.93
C GLY A 596 -9.36 22.12 -2.77
N GLN A 597 -10.17 21.15 -3.21
CA GLN A 597 -9.82 19.73 -3.22
C GLN A 597 -9.11 19.27 -4.51
N SER A 598 -9.12 20.08 -5.56
CA SER A 598 -8.54 19.69 -6.85
C SER A 598 -7.02 19.55 -6.77
N SER A 599 -6.45 18.59 -7.50
CA SER A 599 -4.99 18.39 -7.57
C SER A 599 -4.26 19.64 -8.04
N GLU A 600 -4.84 20.36 -9.02
CA GLU A 600 -4.29 21.61 -9.52
C GLU A 600 -4.14 22.68 -8.42
N TYR A 601 -5.16 22.81 -7.55
CA TYR A 601 -5.08 23.73 -6.42
C TYR A 601 -4.01 23.32 -5.42
N TRP A 602 -3.89 22.01 -5.14
CA TRP A 602 -2.86 21.47 -4.24
C TRP A 602 -1.44 21.72 -4.76
N ASP A 603 -1.20 21.54 -6.05
CA ASP A 603 0.09 21.80 -6.68
C ASP A 603 0.43 23.29 -6.59
N ARG A 604 -0.55 24.16 -6.90
CA ARG A 604 -0.36 25.62 -6.81
C ARG A 604 -0.14 26.08 -5.38
N ALA A 605 -0.84 25.51 -4.40
CA ALA A 605 -0.68 25.85 -2.99
C ALA A 605 0.73 25.52 -2.50
N GLN A 606 1.23 24.33 -2.83
CA GLN A 606 2.60 23.93 -2.48
C GLN A 606 3.66 24.79 -3.18
N ALA A 607 3.42 25.23 -4.42
CA ALA A 607 4.33 26.16 -5.11
C ALA A 607 4.35 27.56 -4.48
N ARG A 608 3.19 28.05 -3.98
CA ARG A 608 3.07 29.37 -3.32
C ARG A 608 3.60 29.37 -1.89
N PHE A 609 3.57 28.21 -1.22
CA PHE A 609 3.93 28.03 0.19
C PHE A 609 4.79 26.76 0.35
N PRO A 610 6.06 26.79 -0.11
CA PRO A 610 6.95 25.65 -0.07
C PRO A 610 7.39 25.22 1.33
#